data_AF-A0A820NL07-F1
#
_entry.id   AF-A0A820NL07-F1
#
_cell.length_a   1.000
_cell.length_b   1.000
_cell.length_c   1.000
_cell.angle_alpha   90.00
_cell.angle_beta   90.00
_cell.angle_gamma   90.00
#
_symmetry.space_group_name_H-M   'P 1'
#
loop_
_entity.id
_entity.type
_entity.pdbx_description
1 polymer ?
#
loop_
_entity_poly.entity_id
_entity_poly.type
_entity_poly.pdbx_seq_one_letter_code
_entity_poly.pdbx_strand_id
1 'polypeptide(L)'
;IERLPDYVTVKVHLITHYSELIKRNGPPRNYWYQRFEGKQLYFKRLATRSCSFKNVPFTLAKRHQLRLALLLSSYDNFYNLIDKPVSTKIINPSQLPVEIRLLLVQHQYDLLTYIECQTLIHKHVKYIKNSVFIIALHHEEEVPEFVFLRHILKINDSWKLIVQHLETLSFDQTMCS
;
A
#
# COMPACT_ATOMS: atom_id res chain seq x y z
N ILE A 1 -21.64 0.15 30.82
CA ILE A 1 -20.61 -0.84 31.23
C ILE A 1 -20.35 -1.70 30.01
N GLU A 2 -19.31 -1.38 29.23
CA GLU A 2 -18.86 -2.24 28.14
C GLU A 2 -18.42 -3.58 28.71
N ARG A 3 -19.18 -4.64 28.41
CA ARG A 3 -18.80 -6.00 28.78
C ARG A 3 -17.73 -6.47 27.81
N LEU A 4 -16.46 -6.35 28.20
CA LEU A 4 -15.40 -7.15 27.60
C LEU A 4 -15.72 -8.64 27.85
N PRO A 5 -15.52 -9.53 26.87
CA PRO A 5 -15.81 -10.95 27.03
C PRO A 5 -14.90 -11.58 28.10
N ASP A 6 -15.47 -12.47 28.93
CA ASP A 6 -14.75 -13.17 30.02
C ASP A 6 -13.56 -14.03 29.54
N TYR A 7 -13.49 -14.30 28.23
CA TYR A 7 -12.41 -15.04 27.60
C TYR A 7 -11.89 -14.33 26.36
N VAL A 8 -10.61 -13.96 26.40
CA VAL A 8 -9.90 -13.36 25.26
C VAL A 8 -9.23 -14.46 24.46
N THR A 9 -9.66 -14.65 23.21
CA THR A 9 -8.95 -15.57 22.31
C THR A 9 -7.58 -15.01 21.92
N VAL A 10 -6.62 -15.90 21.64
CA VAL A 10 -5.29 -15.52 21.13
C VAL A 10 -5.39 -14.60 19.90
N LYS A 11 -6.39 -14.81 19.03
CA LYS A 11 -6.61 -13.95 17.86
C LYS A 11 -6.92 -12.51 18.26
N VAL A 12 -7.76 -12.31 19.27
CA VAL A 12 -8.11 -10.97 19.77
C VAL A 12 -6.92 -10.34 20.49
N HIS A 13 -6.20 -11.09 21.32
CA HIS A 13 -4.96 -10.60 21.94
C HIS A 13 -3.92 -10.18 20.90
N LEU A 14 -3.77 -10.92 19.80
CA LEU A 14 -2.82 -10.56 18.74
C LEU A 14 -3.13 -9.21 18.08
N ILE A 15 -4.38 -8.76 18.06
CA ILE A 15 -4.76 -7.45 17.49
C ILE A 15 -4.06 -6.31 18.24
N THR A 16 -3.82 -6.43 19.55
CA THR A 16 -3.10 -5.39 20.32
C THR A 16 -1.66 -5.19 19.82
N HIS A 17 -1.05 -6.25 19.28
CA HIS A 17 0.30 -6.23 18.72
C HIS A 17 0.36 -5.80 17.25
N TYR A 18 -0.78 -5.62 16.57
CA TYR A 18 -0.79 -5.25 15.15
C TYR A 18 -0.19 -3.87 14.92
N SER A 19 -0.35 -2.94 15.85
CA SER A 19 0.20 -1.58 15.72
C SER A 19 1.72 -1.61 15.58
N GLU A 20 2.42 -2.33 16.44
CA GLU A 20 3.87 -2.52 16.40
C GLU A 20 4.32 -3.32 15.17
N LEU A 21 3.61 -4.39 14.86
CA LEU A 21 3.88 -5.22 13.67
C LEU A 21 3.75 -4.42 12.38
N ILE A 22 2.76 -3.53 12.27
CA ILE A 22 2.57 -2.68 11.10
C ILE A 22 3.65 -1.61 11.01
N LYS A 23 4.02 -0.99 12.14
CA LYS A 23 5.11 0.01 12.18
C LYS A 23 6.44 -0.61 11.75
N ARG A 24 6.74 -1.84 12.19
CA ARG A 24 8.02 -2.51 11.90
C ARG A 24 8.07 -3.19 10.54
N ASN A 25 6.99 -3.88 10.15
CA ASN A 25 6.99 -4.79 8.99
C ASN A 25 6.08 -4.31 7.85
N GLY A 26 5.37 -3.19 8.04
CA GLY A 26 4.36 -2.70 7.09
C GLY A 26 3.05 -3.49 7.13
N PRO A 27 2.21 -3.34 6.09
CA PRO A 27 0.86 -3.93 6.07
C PRO A 27 0.86 -5.47 6.25
N PRO A 28 -0.05 -6.05 7.07
CA PRO A 28 -0.05 -7.49 7.35
C PRO A 28 -0.26 -8.39 6.13
N ARG A 29 -0.95 -7.86 5.13
CA ARG A 29 -1.14 -8.53 3.83
C ARG A 29 0.18 -8.86 3.13
N ASN A 30 1.28 -8.17 3.44
CA ASN A 30 2.57 -8.45 2.83
C ASN A 30 3.18 -9.76 3.33
N TYR A 31 2.91 -10.13 4.58
CA TYR A 31 3.45 -11.30 5.27
C TYR A 31 2.35 -12.30 5.73
N TRP A 32 1.12 -12.14 5.27
CA TRP A 32 0.04 -13.09 5.56
C TRP A 32 0.35 -14.51 5.04
N TYR A 33 -0.17 -15.51 5.74
CA TYR A 33 0.09 -16.93 5.41
C TYR A 33 -0.38 -17.32 4.00
N GLN A 34 -1.44 -16.70 3.48
CA GLN A 34 -1.99 -17.02 2.15
C GLN A 34 -0.99 -16.82 1.01
N ARG A 35 -0.06 -15.86 1.15
CA ARG A 35 1.07 -15.69 0.20
C ARG A 35 2.02 -16.88 0.23
N PHE A 36 2.35 -17.35 1.43
CA PHE A 36 3.22 -18.50 1.61
C PHE A 36 2.55 -19.77 1.09
N GLU A 37 1.25 -19.97 1.37
CA GLU A 37 0.46 -21.07 0.82
C GLU A 37 0.40 -21.05 -0.71
N GLY A 38 0.21 -19.86 -1.31
CA GLY A 38 0.24 -19.70 -2.77
C GLY A 38 1.60 -20.08 -3.38
N LYS A 39 2.71 -19.73 -2.71
CA LYS A 39 4.05 -20.13 -3.14
C LYS A 39 4.32 -21.62 -2.90
N GLN A 40 3.83 -22.18 -1.79
CA GLN A 40 3.89 -23.60 -1.47
C GLN A 40 3.19 -24.43 -2.55
N LEU A 41 2.02 -23.97 -3.02
CA LEU A 41 1.25 -24.63 -4.09
C LEU A 41 2.05 -24.74 -5.39
N TYR A 42 2.84 -23.72 -5.75
CA TYR A 42 3.75 -23.80 -6.90
C TYR A 42 4.75 -24.95 -6.75
N PHE A 43 5.38 -25.09 -5.57
CA PHE A 43 6.32 -26.17 -5.31
C PHE A 43 5.67 -27.54 -5.28
N LYS A 44 4.48 -27.68 -4.67
CA LYS A 44 3.70 -28.94 -4.67
C LYS A 44 3.43 -29.40 -6.11
N ARG A 45 2.88 -28.51 -6.95
CA ARG A 45 2.61 -28.80 -8.37
C ARG A 45 3.87 -29.17 -9.14
N LEU A 46 4.97 -28.49 -8.87
CA LEU A 46 6.23 -28.75 -9.55
C LEU A 46 6.84 -30.08 -9.13
N ALA A 47 6.76 -30.43 -7.84
CA ALA A 47 7.23 -31.71 -7.32
C ALA A 47 6.46 -32.89 -7.93
N THR A 48 5.12 -32.79 -8.03
CA THR A 48 4.29 -33.82 -8.66
C THR A 48 4.60 -34.02 -10.14
N ARG A 49 4.94 -32.95 -10.86
CA ARG A 49 5.25 -33.00 -12.31
C ARG A 49 6.71 -33.35 -12.60
N SER A 50 7.59 -33.23 -11.61
CA SER A 50 9.01 -33.49 -11.80
C SER A 50 9.30 -34.96 -11.57
N CYS A 51 9.70 -35.67 -12.62
CA CYS A 51 10.14 -37.07 -12.51
C CYS A 51 11.54 -37.23 -11.87
N SER A 52 12.04 -36.21 -11.16
CA SER A 52 13.35 -36.22 -10.50
C SER A 52 13.17 -36.56 -9.02
N PHE A 53 13.32 -37.85 -8.68
CA PHE A 53 13.14 -38.35 -7.31
C PHE A 53 14.43 -38.37 -6.48
N LYS A 54 15.60 -38.26 -7.13
CA LYS A 54 16.91 -38.38 -6.47
C LYS A 54 17.27 -37.15 -5.63
N ASN A 55 16.92 -35.95 -6.10
CA ASN A 55 17.12 -34.70 -5.37
C ASN A 55 16.03 -33.70 -5.71
N VAL A 56 14.84 -33.93 -5.14
CA VAL A 56 13.66 -33.08 -5.31
C VAL A 56 13.95 -31.63 -4.87
N PRO A 57 14.55 -31.35 -3.68
CA PRO A 57 14.80 -29.97 -3.24
C PRO A 57 15.69 -29.18 -4.20
N PHE A 58 16.77 -29.79 -4.70
CA PHE A 58 17.65 -29.16 -5.68
C PHE A 58 16.91 -28.83 -6.98
N THR A 59 16.10 -29.77 -7.48
CA THR A 59 15.34 -29.59 -8.71
C THR A 59 14.31 -28.46 -8.57
N LEU A 60 13.59 -28.41 -7.45
CA LEU A 60 12.65 -27.35 -7.14
C LEU A 60 13.34 -25.98 -7.03
N ALA A 61 14.47 -25.91 -6.29
CA ALA A 61 15.23 -24.69 -6.10
C ALA A 61 15.77 -24.14 -7.42
N LYS A 62 16.41 -24.99 -8.24
CA LYS A 62 16.98 -24.58 -9.54
C LYS A 62 15.91 -24.05 -10.49
N ARG A 63 14.75 -24.73 -10.58
CA ARG A 63 13.63 -24.28 -11.43
C ARG A 63 13.02 -22.97 -10.93
N HIS A 64 12.89 -22.81 -9.62
CA HIS A 64 12.42 -21.55 -9.03
C HIS A 64 13.40 -20.40 -9.31
N GLN A 65 14.72 -20.62 -9.16
CA GLN A 65 15.75 -19.62 -9.48
C GLN A 65 15.73 -19.22 -10.95
N LEU A 66 15.63 -20.17 -11.88
CA LEU A 66 15.52 -19.88 -13.32
C LEU A 66 14.26 -19.07 -13.65
N ARG A 67 13.12 -19.44 -13.05
CA ARG A 67 11.87 -18.68 -13.20
C ARG A 67 12.02 -17.26 -12.67
N LEU A 68 12.66 -17.09 -11.51
CA LEU A 68 12.94 -15.76 -10.98
C LEU A 68 13.86 -14.99 -11.92
N ALA A 69 14.97 -15.57 -12.39
CA ALA A 69 15.89 -14.93 -13.32
C ALA A 69 15.17 -14.43 -14.59
N LEU A 70 14.26 -15.22 -15.16
CA LEU A 70 13.44 -14.80 -16.30
C LEU A 70 12.50 -13.64 -15.95
N LEU A 71 11.77 -13.75 -14.83
CA LEU A 71 10.88 -12.68 -14.37
C LEU A 71 11.67 -11.39 -14.12
N LEU A 72 12.85 -11.51 -13.52
CA LEU A 72 13.79 -10.43 -13.23
C LEU A 72 14.32 -9.77 -14.51
N SER A 73 14.74 -10.56 -15.49
CA SER A 73 15.26 -10.04 -16.75
C SER A 73 14.18 -9.39 -17.62
N SER A 74 12.93 -9.81 -17.45
CA SER A 74 11.78 -9.26 -18.20
C SER A 74 11.14 -8.02 -17.57
N TYR A 75 11.57 -7.63 -16.36
CA TYR A 75 10.90 -6.60 -15.57
C TYR A 75 11.94 -5.58 -15.09
N ASP A 76 12.00 -4.41 -15.74
CA ASP A 76 12.85 -3.23 -15.40
C ASP A 76 12.63 -2.67 -13.97
N ASN A 77 11.86 -3.35 -13.13
CA ASN A 77 11.20 -2.79 -11.96
C ASN A 77 11.63 -3.46 -10.64
N PHE A 78 12.79 -4.15 -10.60
CA PHE A 78 13.15 -4.96 -9.44
C PHE A 78 13.65 -4.16 -8.23
N TYR A 79 14.10 -2.91 -8.42
CA TYR A 79 14.31 -1.99 -7.30
C TYR A 79 12.97 -1.41 -6.84
N ASN A 80 12.21 -2.22 -6.09
CA ASN A 80 11.05 -1.79 -5.29
C ASN A 80 11.43 -0.83 -4.13
N LEU A 81 12.58 -0.16 -4.22
CA LEU A 81 13.02 0.91 -3.33
C LEU A 81 12.60 2.28 -3.84
N ILE A 82 12.23 2.38 -5.13
CA ILE A 82 11.85 3.63 -5.77
C ILE A 82 10.32 3.67 -5.84
N ASP A 83 9.78 4.85 -5.55
CA ASP A 83 8.39 5.19 -5.80
C ASP A 83 7.95 4.69 -7.17
N LYS A 84 6.89 3.87 -7.20
CA LYS A 84 6.32 3.36 -8.45
C LYS A 84 5.07 4.14 -8.79
N PRO A 85 5.18 5.24 -9.56
CA PRO A 85 4.01 5.88 -10.09
C PRO A 85 3.45 5.05 -11.25
N VAL A 86 2.13 4.87 -11.26
CA VAL A 86 1.40 4.25 -12.37
C VAL A 86 0.59 5.34 -13.05
N SER A 87 0.61 5.35 -14.38
CA SER A 87 -0.05 6.36 -15.22
C SER A 87 0.40 7.78 -14.86
N THR A 88 1.64 8.11 -15.26
CA THR A 88 2.22 9.44 -15.07
C THR A 88 1.83 10.40 -16.19
N LYS A 89 1.54 11.64 -15.82
CA LYS A 89 1.29 12.74 -16.76
C LYS A 89 2.11 13.95 -16.32
N ILE A 90 2.82 14.56 -17.26
CA ILE A 90 3.48 15.85 -17.04
C ILE A 90 2.41 16.94 -17.11
N ILE A 91 2.35 17.78 -16.09
CA ILE A 91 1.36 18.83 -15.92
C ILE A 91 2.07 20.16 -15.78
N ASN A 92 1.65 21.13 -16.60
CA ASN A 92 2.08 22.51 -16.46
C ASN A 92 1.28 23.20 -15.33
N PRO A 93 1.85 24.20 -14.64
CA PRO A 93 1.15 24.90 -13.56
C PRO A 93 -0.21 25.47 -13.97
N SER A 94 -0.37 25.87 -15.23
CA SER A 94 -1.62 26.40 -15.79
C SER A 94 -2.76 25.40 -15.90
N GLN A 95 -2.47 24.09 -15.89
CA GLN A 95 -3.47 23.02 -15.96
C GLN A 95 -3.96 22.58 -14.57
N LEU A 96 -3.32 23.04 -13.49
CA LEU A 96 -3.75 22.78 -12.12
C LEU A 96 -4.88 23.75 -11.72
N PRO A 97 -5.87 23.28 -10.94
CA PRO A 97 -6.87 24.15 -10.31
C PRO A 97 -6.23 25.32 -9.56
N VAL A 98 -6.87 26.50 -9.60
CA VAL A 98 -6.35 27.74 -8.99
C VAL A 98 -6.06 27.56 -7.49
N GLU A 99 -6.95 26.88 -6.78
CA GLU A 99 -6.81 26.56 -5.35
C GLU A 99 -5.49 25.85 -5.04
N ILE A 100 -5.14 24.85 -5.86
CA ILE A 100 -3.92 24.05 -5.68
C ILE A 100 -2.68 24.89 -5.97
N ARG A 101 -2.74 25.74 -7.00
CA ARG A 101 -1.64 26.64 -7.34
C ARG A 101 -1.35 27.61 -6.19
N LEU A 102 -2.39 28.18 -5.59
CA LEU A 102 -2.25 29.06 -4.43
C LEU A 102 -1.61 28.33 -3.23
N LEU A 103 -2.06 27.10 -2.96
CA LEU A 103 -1.49 26.27 -1.90
C LEU A 103 0.00 25.97 -2.15
N LEU A 104 0.39 25.64 -3.39
CA LEU A 104 1.78 25.39 -3.75
C LEU A 104 2.66 26.63 -3.56
N VAL A 105 2.16 27.81 -3.95
CA VAL A 105 2.86 29.10 -3.74
C VAL A 105 3.00 29.42 -2.26
N GLN A 106 1.93 29.23 -1.48
CA GLN A 106 1.94 29.48 -0.03
C GLN A 106 3.00 28.62 0.69
N HIS A 107 3.18 27.38 0.25
CA HIS A 107 4.20 26.48 0.80
C HIS A 107 5.58 26.59 0.12
N GLN A 108 5.83 27.65 -0.65
CA GLN A 108 7.12 27.93 -1.30
C GLN A 108 7.62 26.81 -2.23
N TYR A 109 6.71 26.10 -2.91
CA TYR A 109 7.10 25.14 -3.94
C TYR A 109 7.32 25.82 -5.28
N ASP A 110 8.36 25.40 -6.01
CA ASP A 110 8.67 25.91 -7.34
C ASP A 110 7.55 25.60 -8.34
N LEU A 111 7.09 26.64 -9.06
CA LEU A 111 6.08 26.55 -10.11
C LEU A 111 6.65 26.00 -11.44
N LEU A 112 7.38 24.89 -11.37
CA LEU A 112 7.93 24.19 -12.54
C LEU A 112 6.94 23.15 -13.09
N THR A 113 7.39 22.35 -14.06
CA THR A 113 6.64 21.20 -14.54
C THR A 113 6.50 20.14 -13.45
N TYR A 114 5.27 19.69 -13.22
CA TYR A 114 4.96 18.67 -12.22
C TYR A 114 4.70 17.33 -12.89
N ILE A 115 4.96 16.23 -12.19
CA ILE A 115 4.52 14.90 -12.63
C ILE A 115 3.35 14.48 -11.75
N GLU A 116 2.16 14.37 -12.31
CA GLU A 116 1.01 13.77 -11.65
C GLU A 116 0.98 12.27 -11.93
N CYS A 117 0.53 11.46 -10.96
CA CYS A 117 0.23 10.05 -11.19
C CYS A 117 -1.11 9.61 -10.61
N GLN A 118 -1.68 8.54 -11.17
CA GLN A 118 -2.95 7.96 -10.70
C GLN A 118 -2.76 7.09 -9.46
N THR A 119 -1.61 6.42 -9.35
CA THR A 119 -1.31 5.55 -8.22
C THR A 119 0.17 5.65 -7.91
N LEU A 120 0.50 5.73 -6.63
CA LEU A 120 1.86 5.76 -6.12
C LEU A 120 2.05 4.62 -5.11
N ILE A 121 3.08 3.81 -5.28
CA ILE A 121 3.50 2.87 -4.24
C ILE A 121 4.76 3.43 -3.57
N HIS A 122 4.61 3.92 -2.34
CA HIS A 122 5.70 4.46 -1.53
C HIS A 122 5.77 3.69 -0.20
N LYS A 123 6.96 3.19 0.18
CA LYS A 123 7.19 2.42 1.41
C LYS A 123 6.15 1.32 1.65
N HIS A 124 5.82 0.57 0.60
CA HIS A 124 4.83 -0.52 0.59
C HIS A 124 3.36 -0.10 0.81
N VAL A 125 3.07 1.19 0.88
CA VAL A 125 1.71 1.73 0.91
C VAL A 125 1.32 2.17 -0.49
N LYS A 126 0.13 1.74 -0.94
CA LYS A 126 -0.42 2.11 -2.24
C LYS A 126 -1.38 3.29 -2.05
N TYR A 127 -1.03 4.43 -2.62
CA TYR A 127 -1.86 5.62 -2.69
C TYR A 127 -2.55 5.67 -4.05
N ILE A 128 -3.85 5.92 -4.08
CA ILE A 128 -4.65 5.96 -5.30
C ILE A 128 -5.37 7.31 -5.36
N LYS A 129 -5.32 7.99 -6.50
CA LYS A 129 -6.09 9.23 -6.73
C LYS A 129 -7.58 8.97 -6.55
N ASN A 130 -8.30 9.92 -5.94
CA ASN A 130 -9.73 9.85 -5.62
C ASN A 130 -10.10 8.72 -4.64
N SER A 131 -9.22 8.41 -3.68
CA SER A 131 -9.52 7.45 -2.62
C SER A 131 -9.42 8.08 -1.23
N VAL A 132 -10.12 7.47 -0.26
CA VAL A 132 -10.17 7.94 1.12
C VAL A 132 -9.12 7.21 1.96
N PHE A 133 -8.40 7.95 2.79
CA PHE A 133 -7.44 7.44 3.76
C PHE A 133 -7.77 7.93 5.16
N ILE A 134 -7.37 7.16 6.16
CA ILE A 134 -7.44 7.55 7.57
C ILE A 134 -6.07 8.10 7.94
N ILE A 135 -6.01 9.34 8.42
CA ILE A 135 -4.74 9.97 8.85
C ILE A 135 -4.54 9.84 10.36
N ALA A 136 -5.58 10.07 11.13
CA ALA A 136 -5.50 10.14 12.58
C ALA A 136 -6.73 9.52 13.24
N LEU A 137 -6.60 9.21 14.52
CA LEU A 137 -7.70 8.88 15.43
C LEU A 137 -7.66 9.94 16.52
N HIS A 138 -8.74 10.70 16.67
CA HIS A 138 -8.82 11.68 17.75
C HIS A 138 -8.96 10.93 19.09
N HIS A 139 -7.99 11.13 19.98
CA HIS A 139 -7.82 10.32 21.20
C HIS A 139 -8.98 10.42 22.21
N GLU A 140 -9.78 11.49 22.15
CA GLU A 140 -10.86 11.71 23.11
C GLU A 140 -12.18 11.04 22.71
N GLU A 141 -12.42 10.83 21.41
CA GLU A 141 -13.71 10.32 20.91
C GLU A 141 -13.58 9.05 20.03
N GLU A 142 -12.36 8.54 19.81
CA GLU A 142 -12.04 7.43 18.90
C GLU A 142 -12.53 7.65 17.44
N VAL A 143 -12.83 8.89 17.08
CA VAL A 143 -13.32 9.23 15.74
C VAL A 143 -12.14 9.24 14.75
N PRO A 144 -12.19 8.43 13.68
CA PRO A 144 -11.18 8.46 12.63
C PRO A 144 -11.29 9.73 11.79
N GLU A 145 -10.16 10.39 11.58
CA GLU A 145 -10.06 11.53 10.69
C GLU A 145 -9.78 11.01 9.27
N PHE A 146 -10.72 11.31 8.37
CA PHE A 146 -10.64 10.88 6.98
C PHE A 146 -10.12 12.00 6.11
N VAL A 147 -9.35 11.62 5.09
CA VAL A 147 -8.98 12.51 4.00
C VAL A 147 -9.29 11.91 2.65
N PHE A 148 -9.72 12.76 1.73
CA PHE A 148 -9.87 12.43 0.34
C PHE A 148 -8.64 12.85 -0.45
N LEU A 149 -7.97 11.89 -1.08
CA LEU A 149 -6.77 12.15 -1.87
C LEU A 149 -7.16 12.69 -3.25
N ARG A 150 -6.94 13.98 -3.50
CA ARG A 150 -7.27 14.63 -4.78
C ARG A 150 -6.15 14.51 -5.81
N HIS A 151 -4.89 14.73 -5.43
CA HIS A 151 -3.76 14.71 -6.38
C HIS A 151 -2.51 14.09 -5.77
N ILE A 152 -1.71 13.44 -6.62
CA ILE A 152 -0.38 12.91 -6.29
C ILE A 152 0.61 13.57 -7.23
N LEU A 153 1.44 14.47 -6.72
CA LEU A 153 2.37 15.26 -7.51
C LEU A 153 3.81 14.97 -7.12
N LYS A 154 4.71 14.87 -8.10
CA LYS A 154 6.16 14.88 -7.88
C LYS A 154 6.69 16.29 -8.08
N ILE A 155 7.30 16.85 -7.03
CA ILE A 155 7.87 18.21 -6.98
C ILE A 155 9.31 18.09 -6.46
N ASN A 156 10.30 18.60 -7.22
CA ASN A 156 11.71 18.65 -6.83
C ASN A 156 12.23 17.30 -6.26
N ASP A 157 11.88 16.22 -6.96
CA ASP A 157 12.18 14.82 -6.61
C ASP A 157 11.46 14.21 -5.39
N SER A 158 10.58 14.97 -4.75
CA SER A 158 9.74 14.49 -3.65
C SER A 158 8.27 14.32 -4.06
N TRP A 159 7.61 13.28 -3.56
CA TRP A 159 6.16 13.11 -3.76
C TRP A 159 5.37 13.89 -2.71
N LYS A 160 4.37 14.63 -3.19
CA LYS A 160 3.42 15.41 -2.40
C LYS A 160 2.00 14.90 -2.67
N LEU A 161 1.28 14.63 -1.60
CA LEU A 161 -0.11 14.23 -1.64
C LEU A 161 -0.97 15.44 -1.30
N ILE A 162 -1.84 15.84 -2.22
CA ILE A 162 -2.83 16.89 -1.98
C ILE A 162 -4.10 16.20 -1.53
N VAL A 163 -4.51 16.52 -0.31
CA VAL A 163 -5.64 15.90 0.37
C VAL A 163 -6.66 16.96 0.76
N GLN A 164 -7.92 16.55 0.79
CA GLN A 164 -9.03 17.32 1.34
C GLN A 164 -9.47 16.61 2.63
N HIS A 165 -9.50 17.33 3.75
CA HIS A 165 -10.04 16.80 5.00
C HIS A 165 -11.55 16.58 4.87
N LEU A 166 -12.01 15.44 5.37
CA LEU A 166 -13.43 15.09 5.43
C LEU A 166 -13.87 15.09 6.88
N GLU A 167 -14.97 15.80 7.17
CA GLU A 167 -15.60 15.79 8.48
C GLU A 167 -16.47 14.55 8.65
N THR A 168 -16.36 13.91 9.80
CA THR A 168 -17.18 12.77 10.22
C THR A 168 -18.51 13.30 10.74
N LEU A 169 -19.57 13.24 9.92
CA LEU A 169 -20.90 13.77 10.29
C LEU A 169 -21.67 12.83 11.23
N SER A 170 -21.76 11.54 10.92
CA SER A 170 -22.40 10.52 11.76
C SER A 170 -22.12 9.12 11.23
N PHE A 171 -22.20 8.12 12.10
CA PHE A 171 -22.17 6.72 11.70
C PHE A 171 -23.61 6.24 11.43
N ASP A 172 -23.93 5.99 10.16
CA ASP A 172 -25.23 5.43 9.80
C ASP A 172 -25.12 3.90 9.68
N GLN A 173 -25.70 3.22 10.67
CA GLN A 173 -25.66 1.77 10.81
C GLN A 173 -26.52 1.06 9.74
N THR A 174 -27.38 1.79 9.02
CA THR A 174 -28.33 1.26 8.04
C THR A 174 -27.76 1.08 6.63
N MET A 175 -26.60 1.67 6.32
CA MET A 175 -25.93 1.56 5.02
C MET A 175 -25.13 0.25 4.83
N CYS A 176 -25.03 -0.60 5.87
CA CYS A 176 -24.29 -1.87 5.84
C CYS A 176 -25.18 -3.14 5.80
N SER A 177 -26.50 -2.99 5.63
CA SER A 177 -27.43 -4.11 5.44
C SER A 177 -27.78 -4.35 3.97
#